data_AF-A0A3N1T067-F1
#
_entry.id   AF-A0A3N1T067-F1
#
_cell.length_a   1.000
_cell.length_b   1.000
_cell.length_c   1.000
_cell.angle_alpha   90.00
_cell.angle_beta   90.00
_cell.angle_gamma   90.00
#
_symmetry.space_group_name_H-M   'P 1'
#
loop_
_entity.id
_entity.type
_entity.pdbx_description
1 polymer ?
#
loop_
_entity_poly.entity_id
_entity_poly.type
_entity_poly.pdbx_seq_one_letter_code
_entity_poly.pdbx_strand_id
1 'polypeptide(L)'
;MHVRTSHLSSRPVRAVMLVLGMVAALLAAALPAAGPAHAAVPDRWGFAYLDNATPPPGYAPDPSRQWGSWASPSANPVKVDQIGLGSYVVHFPLIGGPGGIAHATAVNSVAHWCQIADWKTVGPGQDVYVNCYLPSGAPDNSTFTVLYTSSSGLPATPSGSYGYLNSDSSGTVLTQYNSAGSTNAVSKGSTGIWKAWLPSLGLSSYAGDLQVTAVDPRQGARCKVSDWTPGTAGQTVIVACYDASNQPYDTEWTLSYSYLRAVHGPAFPPKSFGYLWYSGSLPALTNYNSSGATNSLGGSGAPFTVTMPSVAVPSDTAHATAYGRSADYCGLYRPWDRTSGSVRLYVACFDSGGAPVKTPFFGAYTSAL
;
A
#
# COMPACT_ATOMS: atom_id res chain seq x y z
N MET A 1 26.70 -65.49 -71.93
CA MET A 1 25.48 -65.01 -71.25
C MET A 1 25.86 -63.91 -70.28
N HIS A 2 25.28 -62.71 -70.43
CA HIS A 2 25.53 -61.57 -69.55
C HIS A 2 24.96 -61.80 -68.14
N VAL A 3 25.80 -61.61 -67.12
CA VAL A 3 25.36 -61.60 -65.72
C VAL A 3 25.21 -60.14 -65.27
N ARG A 4 23.97 -59.73 -65.01
CA ARG A 4 23.61 -58.45 -64.37
C ARG A 4 23.79 -58.57 -62.86
N THR A 5 24.53 -57.65 -62.26
CA THR A 5 24.55 -57.38 -60.82
C THR A 5 23.35 -56.52 -60.42
N SER A 6 22.55 -56.99 -59.47
CA SER A 6 21.42 -56.26 -58.86
C SER A 6 21.85 -55.62 -57.54
N HIS A 7 21.71 -54.30 -57.45
CA HIS A 7 21.91 -53.52 -56.22
C HIS A 7 20.70 -53.68 -55.29
N LEU A 8 20.91 -54.13 -54.04
CA LEU A 8 19.90 -54.09 -52.99
C LEU A 8 19.74 -52.66 -52.44
N SER A 9 18.51 -52.16 -52.50
CA SER A 9 18.08 -50.85 -52.01
C SER A 9 17.81 -50.88 -50.50
N SER A 10 18.67 -50.24 -49.71
CA SER A 10 18.61 -50.12 -48.24
C SER A 10 17.65 -49.02 -47.75
N ARG A 11 16.51 -48.83 -48.43
CA ARG A 11 15.62 -47.68 -48.21
C ARG A 11 14.56 -47.77 -47.09
N PRO A 12 14.12 -48.93 -46.55
CA PRO A 12 13.00 -48.90 -45.59
C PRO A 12 13.43 -48.62 -44.13
N VAL A 13 14.67 -48.91 -43.75
CA VAL A 13 15.11 -48.79 -42.34
C VAL A 13 15.41 -47.35 -41.92
N ARG A 14 15.94 -46.52 -42.83
CA ARG A 14 16.22 -45.10 -42.55
C ARG A 14 14.96 -44.25 -42.42
N ALA A 15 13.89 -44.59 -43.15
CA ALA A 15 12.64 -43.85 -43.10
C ALA A 15 11.91 -44.08 -41.76
N VAL A 16 11.91 -45.30 -41.24
CA VAL A 16 11.24 -45.64 -39.98
C VAL A 16 11.93 -44.99 -38.76
N MET A 17 13.27 -44.94 -38.73
CA MET A 17 13.99 -44.27 -37.64
C MET A 17 13.81 -42.74 -37.63
N LEU A 18 13.68 -42.12 -38.81
CA LEU A 18 13.39 -40.67 -38.91
C LEU A 18 11.98 -40.32 -38.41
N VAL A 19 10.99 -41.17 -38.70
CA VAL A 19 9.61 -40.95 -38.25
C VAL A 19 9.47 -41.15 -36.74
N LEU A 20 10.10 -42.17 -36.14
CA LEU A 20 10.09 -42.33 -34.67
C LEU A 20 10.83 -41.19 -33.94
N GLY A 21 11.93 -40.68 -34.50
CA GLY A 21 12.65 -39.53 -33.95
C GLY A 21 11.81 -38.24 -33.97
N MET A 22 11.05 -38.00 -35.04
CA MET A 22 10.16 -36.84 -35.12
C MET A 22 8.96 -36.93 -34.17
N VAL A 23 8.39 -38.13 -33.96
CA VAL A 23 7.27 -38.31 -33.01
C VAL A 23 7.72 -38.10 -31.56
N ALA A 24 8.93 -38.54 -31.18
CA ALA A 24 9.49 -38.27 -29.86
C ALA A 24 9.82 -36.77 -29.64
N ALA A 25 10.29 -36.06 -30.67
CA ALA A 25 10.52 -34.62 -30.61
C ALA A 25 9.21 -33.81 -30.52
N LEU A 26 8.14 -34.26 -31.18
CA LEU A 26 6.82 -33.63 -31.13
C LEU A 26 6.11 -33.86 -29.78
N LEU A 27 6.35 -34.99 -29.11
CA LEU A 27 5.82 -35.26 -27.77
C LEU A 27 6.55 -34.50 -26.66
N ALA A 28 7.84 -34.19 -26.82
CA ALA A 28 8.59 -33.37 -25.86
C ALA A 28 8.25 -31.87 -25.94
N ALA A 29 7.74 -31.39 -27.08
CA ALA A 29 7.35 -29.99 -27.29
C ALA A 29 5.91 -29.65 -26.86
N ALA A 30 5.12 -30.65 -26.44
CA ALA A 30 3.72 -30.49 -26.07
C ALA A 30 3.44 -30.66 -24.57
N LEU A 31 4.46 -30.76 -23.73
CA LEU A 31 4.29 -30.60 -22.30
C LEU A 31 4.26 -29.09 -22.02
N PRO A 32 3.12 -28.51 -21.57
CA PRO A 32 3.17 -27.16 -21.03
C PRO A 32 4.20 -27.20 -19.90
N ALA A 33 5.29 -26.44 -20.05
CA ALA A 33 6.15 -26.15 -18.93
C ALA A 33 5.22 -25.65 -17.83
N ALA A 34 5.22 -26.35 -16.69
CA ALA A 34 4.51 -25.85 -15.52
C ALA A 34 5.05 -24.44 -15.30
N GLY A 35 4.20 -23.43 -15.57
CA GLY A 35 4.55 -22.06 -15.27
C GLY A 35 4.93 -21.99 -13.79
N PRO A 36 5.83 -21.08 -13.39
CA PRO A 36 6.11 -20.87 -11.98
C PRO A 36 4.78 -20.75 -11.24
N ALA A 37 4.62 -21.53 -10.17
CA ALA A 37 3.43 -21.47 -9.34
C ALA A 37 3.26 -20.01 -8.91
N HIS A 38 2.24 -19.35 -9.44
CA HIS A 38 1.87 -18.01 -8.99
C HIS A 38 1.25 -18.20 -7.61
N ALA A 39 2.06 -18.02 -6.56
CA ALA A 39 1.52 -17.78 -5.23
C ALA A 39 0.65 -16.53 -5.35
N ALA A 40 -0.65 -16.73 -5.21
CA ALA A 40 -1.59 -15.65 -4.99
C ALA A 40 -1.43 -15.18 -3.54
N VAL A 41 -1.66 -13.89 -3.30
CA VAL A 41 -1.86 -13.19 -2.00
C VAL A 41 -0.67 -12.27 -1.66
N PRO A 42 -0.86 -11.09 -1.04
CA PRO A 42 0.24 -10.27 -0.55
C PRO A 42 1.14 -11.09 0.35
N ASP A 43 2.37 -11.24 -0.11
CA ASP A 43 3.33 -12.13 0.50
C ASP A 43 3.86 -11.53 1.81
N ARG A 44 3.98 -10.21 1.86
CA ARG A 44 4.79 -9.50 2.87
C ARG A 44 4.12 -8.20 3.26
N TRP A 45 3.62 -8.13 4.49
CA TRP A 45 3.07 -6.91 5.05
C TRP A 45 3.33 -6.82 6.54
N GLY A 46 3.33 -5.61 7.07
CA GLY A 46 3.44 -5.35 8.50
C GLY A 46 3.00 -3.93 8.82
N PHE A 47 2.43 -3.74 9.99
CA PHE A 47 2.08 -2.42 10.50
C PHE A 47 2.48 -2.27 11.96
N ALA A 48 2.65 -1.03 12.40
CA ALA A 48 2.84 -0.67 13.79
C ALA A 48 2.28 0.72 14.08
N TYR A 49 2.01 0.97 15.36
CA TYR A 49 1.82 2.29 15.93
C TYR A 49 2.95 2.55 16.92
N LEU A 50 3.78 3.57 16.68
CA LEU A 50 4.72 4.05 17.66
C LEU A 50 3.98 4.89 18.70
N ASP A 51 3.85 4.37 19.91
CA ASP A 51 3.16 4.98 21.04
C ASP A 51 4.06 5.82 21.95
N ASN A 52 5.37 5.83 21.70
CA ASN A 52 6.35 6.64 22.39
C ASN A 52 7.18 7.45 21.39
N ALA A 53 7.04 8.78 21.40
CA ALA A 53 7.75 9.67 20.46
C ALA A 53 9.28 9.68 20.65
N THR A 54 9.78 9.29 21.82
CA THR A 54 11.22 9.14 22.12
C THR A 54 11.49 7.73 22.63
N PRO A 55 11.36 6.71 21.78
CA PRO A 55 11.53 5.32 22.20
C PRO A 55 12.99 5.04 22.58
N PRO A 56 13.23 4.23 23.63
CA PRO A 56 14.58 3.71 23.87
C PRO A 56 15.01 2.76 22.73
N PRO A 57 16.32 2.48 22.55
CA PRO A 57 16.76 1.53 21.54
C PRO A 57 16.12 0.14 21.69
N GLY A 58 15.69 -0.44 20.57
CA GLY A 58 15.04 -1.74 20.49
C GLY A 58 13.60 -1.77 21.01
N TYR A 59 12.94 -0.61 21.14
CA TYR A 59 11.59 -0.50 21.66
C TYR A 59 10.60 -1.32 20.84
N ALA A 60 9.80 -2.14 21.52
CA ALA A 60 8.67 -2.84 20.91
C ALA A 60 7.38 -2.09 21.27
N PRO A 61 6.64 -1.53 20.29
CA PRO A 61 5.39 -0.84 20.57
C PRO A 61 4.29 -1.77 21.12
N ASP A 62 3.16 -1.22 21.56
CA ASP A 62 2.00 -1.99 22.05
C ASP A 62 1.66 -3.16 21.10
N PRO A 63 1.77 -4.44 21.55
CA PRO A 63 1.45 -5.61 20.74
C PRO A 63 0.04 -5.62 20.16
N SER A 64 -0.91 -4.89 20.77
CA SER A 64 -2.27 -4.75 20.25
C SER A 64 -2.37 -3.84 19.02
N ARG A 65 -1.29 -3.15 18.63
CA ARG A 65 -1.25 -2.17 17.52
C ARG A 65 -0.07 -2.40 16.57
N GLN A 66 0.43 -3.63 16.53
CA GLN A 66 1.44 -4.07 15.58
C GLN A 66 1.18 -5.51 15.16
N TRP A 67 1.48 -5.84 13.91
CA TRP A 67 1.39 -7.20 13.37
C TRP A 67 2.07 -7.29 12.00
N GLY A 68 2.16 -8.49 11.45
CA GLY A 68 2.41 -8.69 10.03
C GLY A 68 2.27 -10.13 9.56
N SER A 69 2.68 -10.37 8.31
CA SER A 69 2.46 -11.64 7.61
C SER A 69 3.45 -12.76 7.96
N TRP A 70 4.35 -12.54 8.90
CA TRP A 70 5.36 -13.53 9.29
C TRP A 70 4.83 -14.57 10.29
N ALA A 71 5.55 -15.68 10.43
CA ALA A 71 5.22 -16.71 11.41
C ALA A 71 5.44 -16.20 12.85
N SER A 72 4.48 -16.49 13.74
CA SER A 72 4.50 -16.12 15.15
C SER A 72 4.78 -14.62 15.43
N PRO A 73 3.91 -13.69 14.98
CA PRO A 73 4.14 -12.25 15.18
C PRO A 73 4.30 -11.80 16.62
N SER A 74 3.66 -12.49 17.57
CA SER A 74 3.83 -12.23 19.00
C SER A 74 5.23 -12.56 19.53
N ALA A 75 5.95 -13.50 18.92
CA ALA A 75 7.31 -13.87 19.32
C ALA A 75 8.40 -13.04 18.62
N ASN A 76 8.06 -12.42 17.49
CA ASN A 76 8.93 -11.54 16.72
C ASN A 76 8.21 -10.19 16.55
N PRO A 77 8.15 -9.36 17.60
CA PRO A 77 7.49 -8.07 17.49
C PRO A 77 8.28 -7.13 16.56
N VAL A 78 7.56 -6.20 15.95
CA VAL A 78 8.12 -5.00 15.36
C VAL A 78 8.91 -4.24 16.42
N LYS A 79 10.08 -3.73 16.02
CA LYS A 79 10.89 -2.85 16.85
C LYS A 79 11.03 -1.49 16.19
N VAL A 80 11.16 -0.45 17.00
CA VAL A 80 11.38 0.91 16.54
C VAL A 80 12.59 1.50 17.24
N ASP A 81 13.52 2.02 16.44
CA ASP A 81 14.69 2.74 16.90
C ASP A 81 14.59 4.20 16.47
N GLN A 82 14.83 5.12 17.41
CA GLN A 82 15.03 6.52 17.07
C GLN A 82 16.49 6.73 16.64
N ILE A 83 16.68 7.22 15.41
CA ILE A 83 18.00 7.45 14.80
C ILE A 83 18.37 8.93 14.68
N GLY A 84 17.44 9.83 15.02
CA GLY A 84 17.63 11.27 15.04
C GLY A 84 16.39 11.98 15.57
N LEU A 85 16.45 13.31 15.71
CA LEU A 85 15.27 14.11 16.04
C LEU A 85 14.22 13.94 14.93
N GLY A 86 13.05 13.42 15.30
CA GLY A 86 11.97 13.11 14.37
C GLY A 86 12.27 12.01 13.35
N SER A 87 13.37 11.28 13.48
CA SER A 87 13.77 10.23 12.53
C SER A 87 13.83 8.86 13.19
N TYR A 88 13.17 7.89 12.58
CA TYR A 88 12.95 6.55 13.12
C TYR A 88 13.24 5.47 12.09
N VAL A 89 13.62 4.30 12.57
CA VAL A 89 13.63 3.05 11.79
C VAL A 89 12.65 2.08 12.44
N VAL A 90 11.76 1.55 11.62
CA VAL A 90 10.80 0.52 12.02
C VAL A 90 11.24 -0.80 11.42
N HIS A 91 11.58 -1.74 12.28
CA HIS A 91 12.09 -3.06 11.93
C HIS A 91 10.93 -4.06 11.90
N PHE A 92 10.43 -4.37 10.70
CA PHE A 92 9.50 -5.46 10.50
C PHE A 92 10.25 -6.79 10.30
N PRO A 93 10.07 -7.78 11.18
CA PRO A 93 10.81 -9.03 11.06
C PRO A 93 10.22 -9.94 9.98
N LEU A 94 11.09 -10.73 9.34
CA LEU A 94 10.72 -11.87 8.49
C LEU A 94 9.83 -11.54 7.28
N ILE A 95 9.76 -10.27 6.87
CA ILE A 95 9.06 -9.80 5.66
C ILE A 95 9.98 -9.08 4.68
N GLY A 96 11.28 -9.32 4.79
CA GLY A 96 12.25 -8.83 3.82
C GLY A 96 11.99 -9.36 2.41
N GLY A 97 12.14 -8.50 1.42
CA GLY A 97 12.03 -8.86 0.01
C GLY A 97 11.91 -7.63 -0.89
N PRO A 98 12.05 -7.83 -2.21
CA PRO A 98 12.05 -6.72 -3.15
C PRO A 98 10.68 -6.05 -3.23
N GLY A 99 10.69 -4.77 -3.59
CA GLY A 99 9.51 -4.02 -3.98
C GLY A 99 8.75 -3.39 -2.80
N GLY A 100 7.41 -3.46 -2.91
CA GLY A 100 6.49 -2.91 -1.93
C GLY A 100 6.40 -1.38 -1.92
N ILE A 101 5.58 -0.91 -0.99
CA ILE A 101 5.39 0.49 -0.62
C ILE A 101 5.25 0.60 0.90
N ALA A 102 5.54 1.79 1.41
CA ALA A 102 5.23 2.15 2.79
C ALA A 102 4.31 3.37 2.87
N HIS A 103 3.51 3.42 3.92
CA HIS A 103 2.69 4.56 4.31
C HIS A 103 2.97 4.92 5.76
N ALA A 104 2.88 6.21 6.08
CA ALA A 104 2.94 6.71 7.44
C ALA A 104 1.87 7.77 7.65
N THR A 105 1.29 7.77 8.85
CA THR A 105 0.33 8.81 9.27
C THR A 105 0.72 9.26 10.68
N ALA A 106 0.94 10.56 10.86
CA ALA A 106 1.19 11.13 12.18
C ALA A 106 -0.02 10.93 13.10
N VAL A 107 0.25 10.67 14.37
CA VAL A 107 -0.76 10.50 15.42
C VAL A 107 -0.47 11.51 16.53
N ASN A 108 -0.99 12.74 16.42
CA ASN A 108 -0.69 13.83 17.35
C ASN A 108 -1.90 14.75 17.53
N SER A 109 -2.09 15.30 18.73
CA SER A 109 -3.17 16.24 19.04
C SER A 109 -2.97 17.63 18.46
N VAL A 110 -1.77 17.88 17.92
CA VAL A 110 -1.34 19.11 17.26
C VAL A 110 -0.77 18.77 15.90
N ALA A 111 -0.75 19.76 15.01
CA ALA A 111 -0.36 19.60 13.63
C ALA A 111 1.08 19.06 13.50
N HIS A 112 1.19 17.84 12.99
CA HIS A 112 2.43 17.18 12.63
C HIS A 112 2.15 16.37 11.37
N TRP A 113 3.18 16.10 10.58
CA TRP A 113 3.12 15.04 9.59
C TRP A 113 4.32 14.13 9.76
N CYS A 114 4.13 12.89 9.33
CA CYS A 114 5.20 11.92 9.18
C CYS A 114 5.17 11.41 7.75
N GLN A 115 6.34 11.23 7.18
CA GLN A 115 6.55 10.75 5.83
C GLN A 115 7.50 9.57 5.85
N ILE A 116 7.61 8.89 4.72
CA ILE A 116 8.63 7.86 4.54
C ILE A 116 9.92 8.54 4.10
N ALA A 117 11.05 8.10 4.64
CA ALA A 117 12.36 8.52 4.16
C ALA A 117 12.94 7.50 3.17
N ASP A 118 12.76 6.21 3.47
CA ASP A 118 13.23 5.07 2.67
C ASP A 118 12.61 3.76 3.22
N TRP A 119 12.72 2.65 2.49
CA TRP A 119 12.57 1.31 3.03
C TRP A 119 13.49 0.33 2.32
N LYS A 120 14.05 -0.62 3.06
CA LYS A 120 14.94 -1.63 2.48
C LYS A 120 14.93 -2.93 3.25
N THR A 121 15.27 -4.00 2.54
CA THR A 121 15.45 -5.32 3.14
C THR A 121 16.74 -5.36 3.93
N VAL A 122 16.68 -5.82 5.19
CA VAL A 122 17.83 -5.97 6.08
C VAL A 122 17.81 -7.39 6.67
N GLY A 123 18.73 -8.23 6.19
CA GLY A 123 18.70 -9.66 6.49
C GLY A 123 17.35 -10.26 6.10
N PRO A 124 16.63 -10.95 7.01
CA PRO A 124 15.30 -11.48 6.73
C PRO A 124 14.17 -10.45 6.96
N GLY A 125 14.47 -9.27 7.50
CA GLY A 125 13.50 -8.23 7.84
C GLY A 125 13.37 -7.15 6.78
N GLN A 126 12.44 -6.24 7.02
CA GLN A 126 12.23 -5.02 6.26
C GLN A 126 12.31 -3.82 7.21
N ASP A 127 13.24 -2.92 6.92
CA ASP A 127 13.36 -1.65 7.64
C ASP A 127 12.59 -0.57 6.88
N VAL A 128 11.74 0.18 7.58
CA VAL A 128 11.05 1.36 7.07
C VAL A 128 11.51 2.58 7.84
N TYR A 129 12.05 3.56 7.14
CA TYR A 129 12.54 4.80 7.71
C TYR A 129 11.43 5.85 7.67
N VAL A 130 11.15 6.47 8.82
CA VAL A 130 10.09 7.47 8.97
C VAL A 130 10.68 8.76 9.50
N ASN A 131 10.34 9.88 8.86
CA ASN A 131 10.69 11.22 9.33
C ASN A 131 9.41 12.00 9.67
N CYS A 132 9.40 12.68 10.81
CA CYS A 132 8.29 13.48 11.30
C CYS A 132 8.71 14.93 11.49
N TYR A 133 7.77 15.84 11.24
CA TYR A 133 8.02 17.27 11.18
C TYR A 133 6.87 18.08 11.79
N LEU A 134 7.25 19.23 12.35
CA LEU A 134 6.36 20.33 12.71
C LEU A 134 5.86 21.07 11.47
N PRO A 135 4.75 21.84 11.54
CA PRO A 135 4.22 22.66 10.44
C PRO A 135 5.26 23.58 9.78
N SER A 136 6.28 23.99 10.54
CA SER A 136 7.40 24.81 10.07
C SER A 136 8.42 24.08 9.20
N GLY A 137 8.35 22.75 9.10
CA GLY A 137 9.38 21.92 8.47
C GLY A 137 10.52 21.47 9.38
N ALA A 138 10.52 21.88 10.65
CA ALA A 138 11.52 21.42 11.60
C ALA A 138 11.27 19.94 11.95
N PRO A 139 12.29 19.07 11.96
CA PRO A 139 12.16 17.70 12.46
C PRO A 139 11.68 17.69 13.91
N ASP A 140 10.76 16.79 14.24
CA ASP A 140 10.20 16.71 15.59
C ASP A 140 9.80 15.29 15.98
N ASN A 141 9.94 14.99 17.28
CA ASN A 141 9.62 13.70 17.83
C ASN A 141 8.10 13.52 17.93
N SER A 142 7.56 12.61 17.12
CA SER A 142 6.12 12.41 16.97
C SER A 142 5.77 10.94 17.04
N THR A 143 4.59 10.65 17.56
CA THR A 143 3.96 9.33 17.41
C THR A 143 3.34 9.20 16.03
N PHE A 144 3.34 8.00 15.48
CA PHE A 144 2.85 7.72 14.12
C PHE A 144 2.42 6.27 13.98
N THR A 145 1.59 6.01 12.98
CA THR A 145 1.39 4.65 12.46
C THR A 145 2.13 4.49 11.14
N VAL A 146 2.58 3.27 10.89
CA VAL A 146 3.30 2.90 9.68
C VAL A 146 2.74 1.57 9.16
N LEU A 147 2.72 1.45 7.84
CA LEU A 147 2.36 0.23 7.13
C LEU A 147 3.39 -0.01 6.03
N TYR A 148 3.83 -1.25 5.89
CA TYR A 148 4.52 -1.75 4.71
C TYR A 148 3.71 -2.87 4.07
N THR A 149 3.70 -2.92 2.75
CA THR A 149 3.07 -4.00 1.99
C THR A 149 3.76 -4.22 0.65
N SER A 150 3.91 -5.49 0.31
CA SER A 150 4.35 -5.95 -1.00
C SER A 150 3.48 -7.13 -1.43
N SER A 151 3.03 -7.08 -2.68
CA SER A 151 2.15 -8.07 -3.27
C SER A 151 2.73 -8.60 -4.56
N SER A 152 2.48 -9.87 -4.82
CA SER A 152 2.84 -10.51 -6.09
C SER A 152 1.70 -11.44 -6.55
N GLY A 153 1.78 -11.87 -7.81
CA GLY A 153 0.82 -12.80 -8.37
C GLY A 153 -0.61 -12.26 -8.54
N LEU A 154 -1.43 -13.06 -9.21
CA LEU A 154 -2.86 -12.80 -9.32
C LEU A 154 -3.59 -13.48 -8.17
N PRO A 155 -4.55 -12.81 -7.51
CA PRO A 155 -5.42 -13.45 -6.53
C PRO A 155 -6.15 -14.64 -7.17
N ALA A 156 -6.10 -15.81 -6.53
CA ALA A 156 -6.79 -17.02 -7.01
C ALA A 156 -8.31 -16.82 -7.07
N THR A 157 -8.86 -16.03 -6.15
CA THR A 157 -10.25 -15.59 -6.14
C THR A 157 -10.30 -14.06 -6.09
N PRO A 158 -10.76 -13.38 -7.16
CA PRO A 158 -10.90 -11.93 -7.15
C PRO A 158 -11.99 -11.48 -6.17
N SER A 159 -11.61 -11.18 -4.93
CA SER A 159 -12.44 -10.41 -3.99
C SER A 159 -12.00 -8.94 -4.04
N GLY A 160 -12.83 -8.04 -4.56
CA GLY A 160 -12.45 -6.62 -4.64
C GLY A 160 -11.24 -6.32 -5.54
N SER A 161 -10.62 -5.16 -5.33
CA SER A 161 -9.47 -4.69 -6.09
C SER A 161 -8.41 -4.10 -5.17
N TYR A 162 -7.14 -4.33 -5.49
CA TYR A 162 -6.01 -3.71 -4.80
C TYR A 162 -4.90 -3.39 -5.80
N GLY A 163 -4.30 -2.22 -5.64
CA GLY A 163 -3.12 -1.85 -6.40
C GLY A 163 -2.29 -0.86 -5.62
N TYR A 164 -0.99 -0.85 -5.89
CA TYR A 164 -0.10 0.19 -5.41
C TYR A 164 0.94 0.52 -6.46
N LEU A 165 1.58 1.67 -6.27
CA LEU A 165 2.81 2.01 -6.95
C LEU A 165 3.69 2.91 -6.07
N ASN A 166 5.00 2.80 -6.29
CA ASN A 166 6.00 3.77 -5.88
C ASN A 166 6.48 4.50 -7.14
N SER A 167 6.49 5.83 -7.12
CA SER A 167 6.98 6.65 -8.23
C SER A 167 8.04 7.60 -7.75
N ASP A 168 9.14 7.70 -8.48
CA ASP A 168 10.16 8.72 -8.24
C ASP A 168 9.67 10.13 -8.64
N SER A 169 10.50 11.14 -8.35
CA SER A 169 10.24 12.55 -8.65
C SER A 169 10.18 12.89 -10.14
N SER A 170 10.63 12.00 -11.02
CA SER A 170 10.52 12.12 -12.48
C SER A 170 9.22 11.52 -13.03
N GLY A 171 8.49 10.76 -12.21
CA GLY A 171 7.30 10.01 -12.62
C GLY A 171 7.61 8.58 -13.10
N THR A 172 8.81 8.07 -12.84
CA THR A 172 9.17 6.68 -13.12
C THR A 172 8.60 5.77 -12.05
N VAL A 173 7.87 4.73 -12.47
CA VAL A 173 7.35 3.70 -11.56
C VAL A 173 8.51 2.79 -11.12
N LEU A 174 8.87 2.86 -9.83
CA LEU A 174 9.94 2.06 -9.24
C LEU A 174 9.45 0.67 -8.83
N THR A 175 8.28 0.61 -8.20
CA THR A 175 7.62 -0.63 -7.77
C THR A 175 6.13 -0.50 -8.01
N GLN A 176 5.43 -1.62 -8.26
CA GLN A 176 3.99 -1.61 -8.44
C GLN A 176 3.36 -2.98 -8.23
N TYR A 177 2.05 -2.96 -7.99
CA TYR A 177 1.20 -4.13 -8.02
C TYR A 177 -0.21 -3.75 -8.50
N ASN A 178 -0.87 -4.68 -9.18
CA ASN A 178 -2.25 -4.53 -9.63
C ASN A 178 -2.93 -5.90 -9.57
N SER A 179 -3.98 -6.02 -8.76
CA SER A 179 -4.68 -7.29 -8.55
C SER A 179 -5.41 -7.81 -9.78
N ALA A 180 -5.61 -6.96 -10.81
CA ALA A 180 -6.18 -7.34 -12.10
C ALA A 180 -5.09 -7.72 -13.13
N GLY A 181 -3.81 -7.76 -12.74
CA GLY A 181 -2.69 -8.16 -13.61
C GLY A 181 -2.26 -7.12 -14.63
N SER A 182 -2.83 -5.92 -14.58
CA SER A 182 -2.48 -4.83 -15.49
C SER A 182 -1.28 -4.02 -14.97
N THR A 183 -0.62 -3.26 -15.84
CA THR A 183 0.51 -2.40 -15.45
C THR A 183 0.00 -1.01 -15.07
N ASN A 184 0.28 -0.57 -13.85
CA ASN A 184 0.06 0.81 -13.43
C ASN A 184 1.05 1.74 -14.14
N ALA A 185 0.62 2.97 -14.39
CA ALA A 185 1.45 3.96 -15.07
C ALA A 185 1.40 5.30 -14.32
N VAL A 186 2.47 6.07 -14.45
CA VAL A 186 2.55 7.44 -13.94
C VAL A 186 2.99 8.35 -15.07
N SER A 187 2.40 9.55 -15.10
CA SER A 187 2.85 10.65 -15.94
C SER A 187 3.04 11.88 -15.08
N LYS A 188 4.22 12.48 -15.14
CA LYS A 188 4.52 13.73 -14.45
C LYS A 188 3.81 14.90 -15.15
N GLY A 189 3.18 15.75 -14.36
CA GLY A 189 2.57 17.00 -14.79
C GLY A 189 3.50 18.19 -14.53
N SER A 190 2.93 19.27 -14.01
CA SER A 190 3.71 20.38 -13.44
C SER A 190 4.46 19.94 -12.17
N THR A 191 5.35 20.79 -11.67
CA THR A 191 6.05 20.55 -10.39
C THR A 191 5.08 20.14 -9.28
N GLY A 192 5.42 19.06 -8.59
CA GLY A 192 4.64 18.51 -7.49
C GLY A 192 3.33 17.86 -7.91
N ILE A 193 3.07 17.62 -9.21
CA ILE A 193 1.83 17.01 -9.70
C ILE A 193 2.12 15.80 -10.58
N TRP A 194 1.47 14.68 -10.28
CA TRP A 194 1.52 13.46 -11.08
C TRP A 194 0.12 12.92 -11.33
N LYS A 195 -0.06 12.30 -12.50
CA LYS A 195 -1.23 11.51 -12.82
C LYS A 195 -0.85 10.04 -12.79
N ALA A 196 -1.40 9.30 -11.84
CA ALA A 196 -1.36 7.86 -11.76
C ALA A 196 -2.55 7.25 -12.51
N TRP A 197 -2.29 6.16 -13.23
CA TRP A 197 -3.30 5.34 -13.88
C TRP A 197 -3.22 3.91 -13.34
N LEU A 198 -4.33 3.43 -12.76
CA LEU A 198 -4.50 2.09 -12.22
C LEU A 198 -5.52 1.33 -13.08
N PRO A 199 -5.10 0.70 -14.18
CA PRO A 199 -6.01 0.04 -15.10
C PRO A 199 -6.71 -1.16 -14.47
N SER A 200 -7.94 -1.40 -14.91
CA SER A 200 -8.76 -2.56 -14.56
C SER A 200 -9.07 -2.73 -13.07
N LEU A 201 -8.77 -1.73 -12.23
CA LEU A 201 -9.11 -1.71 -10.82
C LEU A 201 -10.40 -0.96 -10.55
N GLY A 202 -11.20 -1.49 -9.62
CA GLY A 202 -12.35 -0.77 -9.08
C GLY A 202 -13.58 -0.73 -9.98
N LEU A 203 -14.40 0.29 -9.75
CA LEU A 203 -15.62 0.54 -10.49
C LEU A 203 -15.49 1.83 -11.31
N SER A 204 -16.43 2.06 -12.23
CA SER A 204 -16.55 3.33 -12.97
C SER A 204 -17.15 4.48 -12.15
N SER A 205 -17.50 4.22 -10.89
CA SER A 205 -17.91 5.19 -9.89
C SER A 205 -16.89 5.26 -8.75
N TYR A 206 -16.94 6.31 -7.94
CA TYR A 206 -16.08 6.46 -6.77
C TYR A 206 -16.32 5.29 -5.83
N ALA A 207 -15.34 4.40 -5.70
CA ALA A 207 -15.43 3.19 -4.91
C ALA A 207 -14.06 2.86 -4.32
N GLY A 208 -14.02 2.48 -3.04
CA GLY A 208 -12.76 2.16 -2.38
C GLY A 208 -12.15 3.31 -1.57
N ASP A 209 -10.84 3.19 -1.36
CA ASP A 209 -9.98 4.05 -0.55
C ASP A 209 -8.64 4.28 -1.25
N LEU A 210 -8.04 5.43 -0.99
CA LEU A 210 -6.74 5.82 -1.52
C LEU A 210 -5.85 6.33 -0.37
N GLN A 211 -4.63 5.80 -0.26
CA GLN A 211 -3.61 6.34 0.64
C GLN A 211 -2.40 6.81 -0.15
N VAL A 212 -1.87 7.98 0.23
CA VAL A 212 -0.69 8.57 -0.40
C VAL A 212 0.28 9.03 0.68
N THR A 213 1.57 8.77 0.50
CA THR A 213 2.61 9.28 1.40
C THR A 213 3.81 9.73 0.59
N ALA A 214 4.45 10.83 1.02
CA ALA A 214 5.71 11.28 0.44
C ALA A 214 6.85 10.34 0.83
N VAL A 215 7.83 10.21 -0.05
CA VAL A 215 9.11 9.55 0.18
C VAL A 215 10.22 10.56 -0.06
N ASP A 216 10.81 11.09 1.01
CA ASP A 216 11.94 12.03 0.92
C ASP A 216 12.86 11.89 2.14
N PRO A 217 14.14 11.51 1.97
CA PRO A 217 15.09 11.41 3.07
C PRO A 217 15.80 12.73 3.42
N ARG A 218 15.64 13.78 2.61
CA ARG A 218 16.42 15.02 2.68
C ARG A 218 15.67 16.15 3.39
N GLN A 219 14.37 16.27 3.15
CA GLN A 219 13.56 17.34 3.73
C GLN A 219 12.10 16.94 3.93
N GLY A 220 11.36 17.77 4.67
CA GLY A 220 9.93 17.61 4.87
C GLY A 220 9.15 17.77 3.56
N ALA A 221 8.38 16.74 3.22
CA ALA A 221 7.51 16.66 2.06
C ALA A 221 6.17 16.00 2.44
N ARG A 222 5.08 16.43 1.81
CA ARG A 222 3.74 15.88 2.01
C ARG A 222 3.11 15.64 0.67
N CYS A 223 2.67 14.42 0.43
CA CYS A 223 1.94 14.04 -0.78
C CYS A 223 0.53 13.61 -0.41
N LYS A 224 -0.43 13.89 -1.29
CA LYS A 224 -1.83 13.55 -1.08
C LYS A 224 -2.58 13.35 -2.40
N VAL A 225 -3.82 12.88 -2.29
CA VAL A 225 -4.73 12.81 -3.44
C VAL A 225 -5.30 14.20 -3.71
N SER A 226 -4.95 14.80 -4.84
CA SER A 226 -5.48 16.09 -5.26
C SER A 226 -6.82 15.97 -5.97
N ASP A 227 -6.97 14.92 -6.78
CA ASP A 227 -8.17 14.63 -7.56
C ASP A 227 -8.24 13.13 -7.85
N TRP A 228 -9.45 12.61 -8.08
CA TRP A 228 -9.68 11.20 -8.42
C TRP A 228 -10.79 11.11 -9.47
N THR A 229 -10.55 10.36 -10.54
CA THR A 229 -11.52 10.12 -11.60
C THR A 229 -11.62 8.62 -11.88
N PRO A 230 -12.67 7.94 -11.39
CA PRO A 230 -12.97 6.56 -11.73
C PRO A 230 -13.48 6.46 -13.18
N GLY A 231 -13.20 5.34 -13.84
CA GLY A 231 -13.65 5.08 -15.21
C GLY A 231 -13.83 3.58 -15.47
N THR A 232 -14.47 3.24 -16.58
CA THR A 232 -14.71 1.83 -16.96
C THR A 232 -13.42 1.05 -17.20
N ALA A 233 -12.32 1.74 -17.51
CA ALA A 233 -11.02 1.13 -17.76
C ALA A 233 -10.09 1.11 -16.53
N GLY A 234 -10.49 1.69 -15.39
CA GLY A 234 -9.64 1.80 -14.20
C GLY A 234 -9.76 3.13 -13.45
N GLN A 235 -8.79 3.41 -12.58
CA GLN A 235 -8.76 4.61 -11.73
C GLN A 235 -7.68 5.60 -12.18
N THR A 236 -8.06 6.86 -12.41
CA THR A 236 -7.09 7.95 -12.59
C THR A 236 -6.98 8.74 -11.30
N VAL A 237 -5.79 8.87 -10.74
CA VAL A 237 -5.54 9.58 -9.48
C VAL A 237 -4.52 10.67 -9.72
N ILE A 238 -4.83 11.89 -9.30
CA ILE A 238 -3.87 12.99 -9.30
C ILE A 238 -3.22 13.08 -7.93
N VAL A 239 -1.91 12.89 -7.87
CA VAL A 239 -1.11 13.07 -6.67
C VAL A 239 -0.51 14.48 -6.68
N ALA A 240 -0.65 15.19 -5.57
CA ALA A 240 0.00 16.47 -5.35
C ALA A 240 0.95 16.38 -4.16
N CYS A 241 2.18 16.87 -4.33
CA CYS A 241 3.20 16.94 -3.29
C CYS A 241 3.65 18.38 -3.04
N TYR A 242 3.91 18.67 -1.77
CA TYR A 242 4.34 19.98 -1.28
C TYR A 242 5.56 19.81 -0.37
N ASP A 243 6.47 20.77 -0.41
CA ASP A 243 7.54 20.86 0.58
C ASP A 243 7.03 21.43 1.93
N ALA A 244 7.94 21.54 2.89
CA ALA A 244 7.68 22.17 4.18
C ALA A 244 7.32 23.68 4.09
N SER A 245 7.73 24.36 3.01
CA SER A 245 7.37 25.75 2.73
C SER A 245 6.04 25.87 1.97
N ASN A 246 5.31 24.75 1.81
CA ASN A 246 4.04 24.64 1.13
C ASN A 246 4.08 24.95 -0.37
N GLN A 247 5.26 24.86 -0.99
CA GLN A 247 5.40 24.99 -2.44
C GLN A 247 5.24 23.63 -3.09
N PRO A 248 4.65 23.54 -4.30
CA PRO A 248 4.65 22.31 -5.08
C PRO A 248 6.08 21.79 -5.23
N TYR A 249 6.28 20.51 -4.96
CA TYR A 249 7.62 19.93 -4.82
C TYR A 249 7.71 18.55 -5.45
N ASP A 250 8.73 18.37 -6.30
CA ASP A 250 9.01 17.09 -6.96
C ASP A 250 9.75 16.14 -6.00
N THR A 251 9.04 15.12 -5.53
CA THR A 251 9.57 14.09 -4.62
C THR A 251 9.09 12.70 -5.04
N GLU A 252 9.73 11.66 -4.53
CA GLU A 252 9.19 10.30 -4.60
C GLU A 252 7.93 10.19 -3.72
N TRP A 253 7.01 9.29 -4.10
CA TRP A 253 5.76 9.08 -3.38
C TRP A 253 5.19 7.68 -3.60
N THR A 254 4.43 7.22 -2.62
CA THR A 254 3.68 5.96 -2.67
C THR A 254 2.18 6.23 -2.80
N LEU A 255 1.49 5.36 -3.51
CA LEU A 255 0.03 5.33 -3.64
C LEU A 255 -0.45 3.90 -3.46
N SER A 256 -1.51 3.72 -2.68
CA SER A 256 -2.33 2.50 -2.69
C SER A 256 -3.80 2.81 -2.96
N TYR A 257 -4.45 1.88 -3.63
CA TYR A 257 -5.89 1.84 -3.87
C TYR A 257 -6.44 0.52 -3.35
N SER A 258 -7.51 0.58 -2.56
CA SER A 258 -8.21 -0.62 -2.07
C SER A 258 -9.72 -0.50 -2.25
N TYR A 259 -10.36 -1.56 -2.76
CA TYR A 259 -11.81 -1.66 -2.88
C TYR A 259 -12.25 -3.05 -2.43
N LEU A 260 -13.11 -3.11 -1.41
CA LEU A 260 -13.50 -4.34 -0.70
C LEU A 260 -12.29 -5.15 -0.19
N ARG A 261 -11.19 -4.46 0.09
CA ARG A 261 -9.94 -5.01 0.65
C ARG A 261 -9.40 -4.06 1.71
N ALA A 262 -8.65 -4.61 2.67
CA ALA A 262 -7.90 -3.80 3.61
C ALA A 262 -6.82 -2.97 2.91
N VAL A 263 -6.38 -1.89 3.56
CA VAL A 263 -5.36 -0.96 3.02
C VAL A 263 -4.02 -1.65 2.72
N HIS A 264 -3.69 -2.76 3.41
CA HIS A 264 -2.48 -3.54 3.13
C HIS A 264 -2.67 -4.63 2.06
N GLY A 265 -3.88 -4.73 1.51
CA GLY A 265 -4.21 -5.46 0.28
C GLY A 265 -4.38 -6.98 0.29
N PRO A 266 -4.42 -7.73 1.42
CA PRO A 266 -4.37 -9.19 1.39
C PRO A 266 -5.45 -9.80 0.52
N ALA A 267 -5.10 -10.80 -0.30
CA ALA A 267 -6.05 -11.45 -1.20
C ALA A 267 -7.10 -12.25 -0.42
N PHE A 268 -6.76 -12.70 0.79
CA PHE A 268 -7.74 -13.01 1.83
C PHE A 268 -7.77 -11.83 2.80
N PRO A 269 -8.68 -10.86 2.59
CA PRO A 269 -8.73 -9.71 3.46
C PRO A 269 -8.92 -10.14 4.92
N PRO A 270 -8.32 -9.44 5.91
CA PRO A 270 -8.68 -9.66 7.31
C PRO A 270 -10.19 -9.53 7.44
N LYS A 271 -10.78 -10.24 8.40
CA LYS A 271 -12.24 -10.20 8.60
C LYS A 271 -12.70 -8.83 9.08
N SER A 272 -11.81 -8.02 9.66
CA SER A 272 -12.15 -6.76 10.32
C SER A 272 -11.38 -5.58 9.72
N PHE A 273 -11.99 -4.87 8.78
CA PHE A 273 -11.43 -3.65 8.22
C PHE A 273 -12.56 -2.72 7.74
N GLY A 274 -12.22 -1.45 7.56
CA GLY A 274 -13.14 -0.47 7.03
C GLY A 274 -12.39 0.70 6.45
N TYR A 275 -13.05 1.41 5.55
CA TYR A 275 -12.53 2.65 5.01
C TYR A 275 -13.66 3.62 4.74
N LEU A 276 -13.33 4.91 4.73
CA LEU A 276 -14.21 5.92 4.20
C LEU A 276 -13.48 7.04 3.46
N TRP A 277 -14.21 7.68 2.56
CA TRP A 277 -13.86 8.97 1.98
C TRP A 277 -14.88 10.01 2.43
N TYR A 278 -14.40 11.02 3.14
CA TYR A 278 -15.18 12.22 3.42
C TYR A 278 -14.89 13.28 2.36
N SER A 279 -15.90 13.66 1.58
CA SER A 279 -15.83 14.70 0.53
C SER A 279 -16.81 15.85 0.75
N GLY A 280 -17.22 16.06 2.00
CA GLY A 280 -18.38 16.87 2.37
C GLY A 280 -19.61 16.01 2.69
N SER A 281 -19.64 14.78 2.18
CA SER A 281 -20.56 13.70 2.52
C SER A 281 -19.79 12.37 2.61
N LEU A 282 -20.48 11.26 2.90
CA LEU A 282 -19.93 9.90 2.86
C LEU A 282 -20.56 9.11 1.70
N PRO A 283 -19.95 9.11 0.49
CA PRO A 283 -20.48 8.34 -0.63
C PRO A 283 -20.48 6.84 -0.30
N ALA A 284 -21.53 6.12 -0.69
CA ALA A 284 -21.77 4.75 -0.24
C ALA A 284 -20.65 3.76 -0.61
N LEU A 285 -20.12 3.84 -1.83
CA LEU A 285 -19.10 2.92 -2.33
C LEU A 285 -17.68 3.23 -1.80
N THR A 286 -17.51 4.40 -1.20
CA THR A 286 -16.33 4.82 -0.46
C THR A 286 -16.63 4.92 1.03
N ASN A 287 -17.61 4.16 1.54
CA ASN A 287 -17.91 4.01 2.95
C ASN A 287 -18.18 2.52 3.22
N TYR A 288 -17.10 1.78 3.44
CA TYR A 288 -17.15 0.32 3.51
C TYR A 288 -16.75 -0.19 4.89
N ASN A 289 -17.43 -1.24 5.33
CA ASN A 289 -17.15 -1.96 6.55
C ASN A 289 -17.28 -3.46 6.28
N SER A 290 -16.26 -4.23 6.61
CA SER A 290 -16.22 -5.67 6.32
C SER A 290 -17.26 -6.49 7.08
N SER A 291 -17.83 -5.96 8.18
CA SER A 291 -18.94 -6.59 8.91
C SER A 291 -20.31 -6.37 8.25
N GLY A 292 -20.40 -5.53 7.21
CA GLY A 292 -21.65 -5.10 6.60
C GLY A 292 -22.35 -3.94 7.31
N ALA A 293 -21.78 -3.43 8.41
CA ALA A 293 -22.26 -2.20 9.06
C ALA A 293 -22.01 -0.95 8.19
N THR A 294 -22.58 0.19 8.57
CA THR A 294 -22.29 1.48 7.94
C THR A 294 -21.39 2.30 8.84
N ASN A 295 -20.26 2.82 8.33
CA ASN A 295 -19.46 3.75 9.11
C ASN A 295 -20.14 5.12 9.15
N SER A 296 -19.97 5.82 10.26
CA SER A 296 -20.51 7.16 10.44
C SER A 296 -19.40 8.17 10.73
N LEU A 297 -19.69 9.43 10.43
CA LEU A 297 -18.82 10.56 10.71
C LEU A 297 -19.54 11.48 11.68
N GLY A 298 -18.90 11.77 12.81
CA GLY A 298 -19.30 12.79 13.77
C GLY A 298 -18.24 13.89 13.87
N GLY A 299 -18.59 14.97 14.59
CA GLY A 299 -17.74 16.14 14.72
C GLY A 299 -17.84 17.11 13.54
N SER A 300 -17.17 18.26 13.64
CA SER A 300 -17.27 19.36 12.68
C SER A 300 -15.92 19.97 12.26
N GLY A 301 -14.80 19.29 12.50
CA GLY A 301 -13.44 19.80 12.24
C GLY A 301 -12.42 18.93 12.95
N ALA A 302 -11.19 19.39 13.20
CA ALA A 302 -10.17 18.59 13.87
C ALA A 302 -10.47 18.37 15.38
N PRO A 303 -10.82 17.14 15.86
CA PRO A 303 -10.93 15.89 15.11
C PRO A 303 -12.35 15.52 14.66
N PHE A 304 -12.43 15.04 13.42
CA PHE A 304 -13.57 14.27 12.94
C PHE A 304 -13.54 12.92 13.64
N THR A 305 -14.68 12.46 14.11
CA THR A 305 -14.80 11.13 14.72
C THR A 305 -15.42 10.18 13.71
N VAL A 306 -14.61 9.32 13.12
CA VAL A 306 -15.07 8.22 12.27
C VAL A 306 -15.40 7.04 13.16
N THR A 307 -16.65 6.58 13.16
CA THR A 307 -17.06 5.37 13.89
C THR A 307 -17.25 4.22 12.90
N MET A 308 -16.50 3.13 13.10
CA MET A 308 -16.60 1.90 12.32
C MET A 308 -17.10 0.77 13.23
N PRO A 309 -18.38 0.39 13.15
CA PRO A 309 -18.95 -0.65 14.02
C PRO A 309 -18.41 -2.05 13.69
N SER A 310 -18.41 -2.92 14.70
CA SER A 310 -18.19 -4.37 14.56
C SER A 310 -16.88 -4.81 13.89
N VAL A 311 -15.88 -3.94 13.85
CA VAL A 311 -14.55 -4.24 13.28
C VAL A 311 -13.42 -4.05 14.28
N ALA A 312 -13.70 -3.75 15.56
CA ALA A 312 -12.67 -3.50 16.57
C ALA A 312 -11.98 -4.79 17.03
N VAL A 313 -11.06 -5.30 16.22
CA VAL A 313 -10.30 -6.52 16.48
C VAL A 313 -8.81 -6.19 16.50
N PRO A 314 -8.12 -6.37 17.65
CA PRO A 314 -6.67 -6.27 17.68
C PRO A 314 -6.00 -7.55 17.12
N SER A 315 -4.78 -7.50 16.61
CA SER A 315 -3.94 -6.29 16.46
C SER A 315 -4.35 -5.47 15.24
N ASP A 316 -4.27 -4.13 15.32
CA ASP A 316 -4.80 -3.26 14.27
C ASP A 316 -3.95 -2.01 13.99
N THR A 317 -4.31 -1.30 12.91
CA THR A 317 -3.76 0.00 12.50
C THR A 317 -4.85 0.86 11.85
N ALA A 318 -4.63 2.18 11.83
CA ALA A 318 -5.46 3.11 11.07
C ALA A 318 -4.61 4.16 10.36
N HIS A 319 -5.01 4.59 9.18
CA HIS A 319 -4.31 5.57 8.36
C HIS A 319 -5.25 6.67 7.89
N ALA A 320 -4.69 7.84 7.59
CA ALA A 320 -5.43 8.94 7.00
C ALA A 320 -4.59 9.67 5.95
N THR A 321 -5.24 10.08 4.87
CA THR A 321 -4.66 10.87 3.77
C THR A 321 -5.61 12.01 3.43
N ALA A 322 -5.08 13.23 3.29
CA ALA A 322 -5.89 14.37 2.86
C ALA A 322 -6.36 14.22 1.40
N TYR A 323 -7.48 14.86 1.07
CA TYR A 323 -7.99 14.97 -0.30
C TYR A 323 -8.23 16.42 -0.69
N GLY A 324 -7.88 16.78 -1.93
CA GLY A 324 -8.17 18.07 -2.54
C GLY A 324 -6.94 18.89 -2.91
N ARG A 325 -7.17 20.04 -3.54
CA ARG A 325 -6.15 20.81 -4.28
C ARG A 325 -5.28 21.76 -3.44
N SER A 326 -5.63 22.02 -2.19
CA SER A 326 -4.84 22.87 -1.27
C SER A 326 -3.54 22.18 -0.85
N ALA A 327 -2.72 22.81 -0.01
CA ALA A 327 -1.56 22.18 0.65
C ALA A 327 -1.90 21.55 2.01
N ASP A 328 -3.20 21.45 2.35
CA ASP A 328 -3.67 20.86 3.61
C ASP A 328 -3.24 19.40 3.73
N TYR A 329 -3.09 18.93 4.97
CA TYR A 329 -2.71 17.56 5.29
C TYR A 329 -3.57 17.05 6.44
N CYS A 330 -3.65 15.73 6.55
CA CYS A 330 -4.41 15.09 7.61
C CYS A 330 -3.54 14.05 8.33
N GLY A 331 -3.83 13.86 9.60
CA GLY A 331 -3.31 12.79 10.44
C GLY A 331 -4.39 12.30 11.38
N LEU A 332 -3.97 11.54 12.39
CA LEU A 332 -4.83 11.16 13.50
C LEU A 332 -4.53 12.08 14.68
N TYR A 333 -5.57 12.63 15.30
CA TYR A 333 -5.46 13.48 16.48
C TYR A 333 -4.96 12.72 17.71
N ARG A 334 -5.30 11.43 17.78
CA ARG A 334 -4.91 10.50 18.83
C ARG A 334 -5.06 9.07 18.32
N PRO A 335 -4.50 8.06 19.02
CA PRO A 335 -4.73 6.67 18.67
C PRO A 335 -6.22 6.37 18.58
N TRP A 336 -6.58 5.47 17.67
CA TRP A 336 -7.96 5.02 17.58
C TRP A 336 -8.35 4.21 18.82
N ASP A 337 -9.60 4.35 19.23
CA ASP A 337 -10.15 3.64 20.38
C ASP A 337 -11.01 2.45 19.94
N ARG A 338 -11.07 1.43 20.79
CA ARG A 338 -11.93 0.26 20.64
C ARG A 338 -12.97 0.30 21.75
N THR A 339 -14.25 0.39 21.40
CA THR A 339 -15.33 0.43 22.40
C THR A 339 -16.54 -0.32 21.89
N SER A 340 -17.00 -1.30 22.66
CA SER A 340 -18.19 -2.11 22.34
C SER A 340 -18.17 -2.67 20.91
N GLY A 341 -17.02 -3.22 20.48
CA GLY A 341 -16.83 -3.77 19.13
C GLY A 341 -16.67 -2.73 18.01
N SER A 342 -16.78 -1.43 18.33
CA SER A 342 -16.60 -0.34 17.36
C SER A 342 -15.23 0.30 17.48
N VAL A 343 -14.67 0.70 16.34
CA VAL A 343 -13.46 1.51 16.26
C VAL A 343 -13.84 2.97 16.11
N ARG A 344 -13.12 3.86 16.79
CA ARG A 344 -13.20 5.31 16.56
C ARG A 344 -11.87 5.86 16.06
N LEU A 345 -11.83 6.35 14.82
CA LEU A 345 -10.70 7.11 14.30
C LEU A 345 -10.94 8.61 14.54
N TYR A 346 -9.89 9.33 14.89
CA TYR A 346 -9.94 10.76 15.17
C TYR A 346 -9.15 11.50 14.10
N VAL A 347 -9.74 11.74 12.92
CA VAL A 347 -9.01 12.37 11.82
C VAL A 347 -8.96 13.88 12.02
N ALA A 348 -7.77 14.44 12.06
CA ALA A 348 -7.54 15.87 12.14
C ALA A 348 -6.80 16.34 10.89
N CYS A 349 -7.28 17.42 10.31
CA CYS A 349 -6.66 18.04 9.14
C CYS A 349 -6.23 19.46 9.46
N PHE A 350 -5.13 19.87 8.86
CA PHE A 350 -4.46 21.13 9.11
C PHE A 350 -4.11 21.81 7.80
N ASP A 351 -4.20 23.14 7.77
CA ASP A 351 -3.69 23.93 6.66
C ASP A 351 -2.16 23.96 6.65
N SER A 352 -1.60 24.67 5.67
CA SER A 352 -0.17 24.91 5.53
C SER A 352 0.52 25.51 6.75
N GLY A 353 -0.21 26.27 7.59
CA GLY A 353 0.31 26.88 8.82
C GLY A 353 0.15 26.00 10.07
N GLY A 354 -0.46 24.82 9.93
CA GLY A 354 -0.78 23.94 11.06
C GLY A 354 -2.07 24.30 11.79
N ALA A 355 -2.89 25.23 11.27
CA ALA A 355 -4.18 25.53 11.85
C ALA A 355 -5.21 24.45 11.46
N PRO A 356 -6.08 24.02 12.38
CA PRO A 356 -7.16 23.09 12.06
C PRO A 356 -8.05 23.57 10.91
N VAL A 357 -8.28 22.69 9.93
CA VAL A 357 -9.19 22.97 8.82
C VAL A 357 -10.15 21.82 8.57
N LYS A 358 -11.28 22.17 7.94
CA LYS A 358 -12.25 21.22 7.43
C LYS A 358 -11.91 20.90 5.97
N THR A 359 -11.12 19.86 5.77
CA THR A 359 -10.74 19.40 4.43
C THR A 359 -11.20 17.95 4.21
N PRO A 360 -11.54 17.55 2.98
CA PRO A 360 -11.81 16.17 2.63
C PRO A 360 -10.64 15.22 2.97
N PHE A 361 -10.94 13.96 3.25
CA PHE A 361 -9.90 12.97 3.57
C PHE A 361 -10.36 11.53 3.30
N PHE A 362 -9.38 10.65 3.12
CA PHE A 362 -9.52 9.21 3.21
C PHE A 362 -9.11 8.74 4.60
N GLY A 363 -9.87 7.81 5.17
CA GLY A 363 -9.58 7.19 6.46
C GLY A 363 -9.74 5.68 6.35
N ALA A 364 -8.71 4.94 6.72
CA ALA A 364 -8.68 3.49 6.66
C ALA A 364 -8.39 2.90 8.04
N TYR A 365 -9.00 1.76 8.33
CA TYR A 365 -8.74 0.93 9.50
C TYR A 365 -8.60 -0.52 9.05
N THR A 366 -7.67 -1.24 9.67
CA THR A 366 -7.56 -2.68 9.47
C THR A 366 -7.04 -3.39 10.70
N SER A 367 -7.66 -4.52 11.02
CA SER A 367 -7.13 -5.58 11.87
C SER A 367 -6.19 -6.48 11.07
N ALA A 368 -5.34 -7.22 11.76
CA ALA A 368 -4.60 -8.37 11.24
C ALA A 368 -5.47 -9.62 11.03
N LEU A 369 -6.59 -9.72 11.74
CA LEU A 369 -7.52 -10.87 11.78
C LEU A 369 -8.84 -10.62 11.05
#